data_AF-A0A929HYZ0-F1
#
_entry.id   AF-A0A929HYZ0-F1
#
_cell.length_a   1.000
_cell.length_b   1.000
_cell.length_c   1.000
_cell.angle_alpha   90.00
_cell.angle_beta   90.00
_cell.angle_gamma   90.00
#
_symmetry.space_group_name_H-M   'P 1'
#
loop_
_entity.id
_entity.type
_entity.pdbx_description
1 polymer ?
#
loop_
_entity_poly.entity_id
_entity_poly.type
_entity_poly.pdbx_seq_one_letter_code
_entity_poly.pdbx_strand_id
1 'polypeptide(L)'
;MFAITYCKGFHITFPNGLTLSTQFGSGNYCDNHDIEIGVKTQKVKSQNVEIAIWDKEGAWLTKQTYEEKFNKEIGDDVAGYVEIEEWLEIVDWCREYKQEKVIKRESEE
;
A
#
# COMPACT_ATOMS: atom_id res chain seq x y z
N MET A 1 -7.44 3.79 11.24
CA MET A 1 -7.34 5.26 11.09
C MET A 1 -7.36 5.60 9.61
N PHE A 2 -8.05 6.67 9.22
CA PHE A 2 -8.01 7.20 7.86
C PHE A 2 -7.26 8.54 7.86
N ALA A 3 -6.42 8.79 6.85
CA ALA A 3 -5.74 10.06 6.68
C ALA A 3 -5.68 10.44 5.20
N ILE A 4 -6.00 11.69 4.85
CA ILE A 4 -5.81 12.22 3.48
C ILE A 4 -4.33 12.57 3.30
N THR A 5 -3.76 12.25 2.13
CA THR A 5 -2.33 12.46 1.85
C THR A 5 -2.12 13.39 0.67
N TYR A 6 -1.57 14.57 0.94
CA TYR A 6 -1.17 15.56 -0.07
C TYR A 6 -2.25 15.91 -1.11
N CYS A 7 -3.52 15.70 -0.79
CA CYS A 7 -4.67 15.79 -1.71
C CYS A 7 -4.58 14.86 -2.94
N LYS A 8 -3.89 13.72 -2.81
CA LYS A 8 -3.67 12.73 -3.89
C LYS A 8 -4.26 11.35 -3.59
N GLY A 9 -4.63 11.10 -2.35
CA GLY A 9 -5.05 9.78 -1.90
C GLY A 9 -5.30 9.76 -0.42
N PHE A 10 -5.20 8.57 0.15
CA PHE A 10 -5.40 8.34 1.57
C PHE A 10 -4.59 7.15 2.09
N HIS A 11 -4.38 7.14 3.40
CA HIS A 11 -3.90 5.98 4.13
C HIS A 11 -5.04 5.35 4.94
N ILE A 12 -5.04 4.02 5.01
CA ILE A 12 -5.85 3.21 5.95
C ILE A 12 -4.90 2.46 6.87
N THR A 13 -4.94 2.76 8.16
CA THR A 13 -4.26 1.96 9.19
C THR A 13 -5.24 1.02 9.88
N PHE A 14 -4.96 -0.28 9.84
CA PHE A 14 -5.77 -1.35 10.41
C PHE A 14 -5.42 -1.59 11.90
N PRO A 15 -6.32 -2.24 12.68
CA PRO A 15 -6.07 -2.52 14.09
C PRO A 15 -4.85 -3.40 14.38
N ASN A 16 -4.41 -4.21 13.40
CA ASN A 16 -3.19 -5.03 13.50
C ASN A 16 -1.90 -4.22 13.30
N GLY A 17 -1.99 -2.92 13.04
CA GLY A 17 -0.84 -2.03 12.88
C GLY A 17 -0.37 -1.84 11.44
N LEU A 18 -0.93 -2.55 10.47
CA LEU A 18 -0.61 -2.33 9.06
C LEU A 18 -1.22 -1.04 8.54
N THR A 19 -0.48 -0.35 7.68
CA THR A 19 -0.97 0.80 6.93
C THR A 19 -0.92 0.48 5.44
N LEU A 20 -2.06 0.63 4.77
CA LEU A 20 -2.19 0.64 3.31
C LEU A 20 -2.25 2.11 2.85
N SER A 21 -1.30 2.51 2.03
CA SER A 21 -1.36 3.74 1.24
C SER A 21 -2.06 3.49 -0.08
N THR A 22 -2.90 4.43 -0.49
CA THR A 22 -3.64 4.37 -1.75
C THR A 22 -3.64 5.75 -2.37
N GLN A 23 -2.93 5.88 -3.49
CA GLN A 23 -2.64 7.15 -4.14
C GLN A 23 -3.09 7.12 -5.60
N PHE A 24 -3.77 8.17 -6.04
CA PHE A 24 -4.30 8.30 -7.41
C PHE A 24 -4.29 9.75 -7.88
N GLY A 25 -3.37 10.55 -7.35
CA GLY A 25 -3.20 11.96 -7.70
C GLY A 25 -2.07 12.17 -8.71
N SER A 26 -1.74 13.45 -8.94
CA SER A 26 -0.71 13.85 -9.91
C SER A 26 0.65 13.18 -9.62
N GLY A 27 1.22 12.49 -10.61
CA GLY A 27 2.54 11.87 -10.52
C GLY A 27 2.60 10.56 -9.76
N ASN A 28 1.46 10.00 -9.32
CA ASN A 28 1.42 8.62 -8.83
C ASN A 28 1.35 7.65 -10.02
N TYR A 29 1.88 6.43 -9.87
CA TYR A 29 1.81 5.37 -10.88
C TYR A 29 0.37 4.87 -11.07
N CYS A 30 -0.42 5.65 -11.80
CA CYS A 30 -1.82 5.46 -12.12
C CYS A 30 -2.19 6.30 -13.36
N ASP A 31 -3.47 6.41 -13.72
CA ASP A 31 -3.94 7.24 -14.86
C ASP A 31 -3.46 8.71 -14.79
N ASN A 32 -3.11 9.19 -13.59
CA ASN A 32 -2.66 10.57 -13.34
C ASN A 32 -1.13 10.72 -13.24
N HIS A 33 -0.37 9.70 -13.67
CA HIS A 33 1.09 9.69 -13.65
C HIS A 33 1.70 10.89 -14.39
N ASP A 34 1.15 11.23 -15.56
CA ASP A 34 1.71 12.29 -16.40
C ASP A 34 1.23 13.70 -16.01
N ILE A 35 0.36 13.82 -15.00
CA ILE A 35 -0.02 15.12 -14.45
C ILE A 35 1.13 15.65 -13.59
N GLU A 36 1.53 16.89 -13.84
CA GLU A 36 2.57 17.57 -13.09
C GLU A 36 2.33 17.51 -11.57
N ILE A 37 3.38 17.13 -10.84
CA ILE A 37 3.35 16.98 -9.39
C ILE A 37 3.02 18.32 -8.73
N GLY A 38 2.01 18.31 -7.86
CA GLY A 38 1.64 19.50 -7.07
C GLY A 38 0.50 20.30 -7.68
N VAL A 39 0.02 19.91 -8.87
CA VAL A 39 -1.23 20.43 -9.42
C VAL A 39 -2.39 19.92 -8.57
N LYS A 40 -2.91 20.80 -7.68
CA LYS A 40 -4.10 20.53 -6.86
C LYS A 40 -5.36 20.73 -7.70
N THR A 41 -5.71 19.78 -8.56
CA THR A 41 -7.04 19.79 -9.18
C THR A 41 -8.06 19.18 -8.21
N GLN A 42 -9.23 19.78 -8.09
CA GLN A 42 -10.28 19.31 -7.17
C GLN A 42 -11.01 18.04 -7.65
N LYS A 43 -10.73 17.57 -8.88
CA LYS A 43 -11.50 16.49 -9.52
C LYS A 43 -10.60 15.53 -10.30
N VAL A 44 -9.50 15.09 -9.68
CA VAL A 44 -8.68 14.01 -10.22
C VAL A 44 -9.42 12.69 -10.00
N LYS A 45 -9.55 11.89 -11.06
CA LYS A 45 -10.10 10.53 -11.03
C LYS A 45 -9.08 9.59 -11.66
N SER A 46 -9.06 8.35 -11.24
CA SER A 46 -8.22 7.29 -11.80
C SER A 46 -9.00 5.98 -11.75
N GLN A 47 -8.84 5.12 -12.75
CA GLN A 47 -9.37 3.75 -12.72
C GLN A 47 -8.54 2.85 -11.81
N ASN A 48 -7.23 3.11 -11.77
CA ASN A 48 -6.26 2.37 -10.99
C ASN A 48 -5.57 3.27 -9.96
N VAL A 49 -4.82 2.64 -9.04
CA VAL A 49 -4.13 3.32 -7.95
C VAL A 49 -2.68 2.86 -7.84
N GLU A 50 -1.86 3.68 -7.22
CA GLU A 50 -0.59 3.28 -6.65
C GLU A 50 -0.79 2.94 -5.17
N ILE A 51 -0.16 1.86 -4.69
CA ILE A 51 -0.20 1.46 -3.30
C ILE A 51 1.18 1.23 -2.69
N ALA A 52 1.20 1.26 -1.38
CA ALA A 52 2.30 0.86 -0.53
C ALA A 52 1.76 0.29 0.77
N ILE A 53 2.40 -0.74 1.33
CA ILE A 53 1.98 -1.37 2.59
C ILE A 53 3.18 -1.44 3.52
N TRP A 54 2.98 -1.02 4.77
CA TRP A 54 4.00 -1.13 5.81
C TRP A 54 3.39 -1.41 7.19
N ASP A 55 4.18 -1.98 8.09
CA ASP A 55 3.79 -2.18 9.49
C ASP A 55 4.06 -0.94 10.37
N LYS A 56 3.71 -1.02 11.65
CA LYS A 56 3.90 0.09 12.61
C LYS A 56 5.38 0.39 12.89
N GLU A 57 6.29 -0.54 12.60
CA GLU A 57 7.74 -0.37 12.67
C GLU A 57 8.32 0.26 11.39
N GLY A 58 7.50 0.40 10.33
CA GLY A 58 7.90 0.94 9.05
C GLY A 58 8.52 -0.10 8.11
N ALA A 59 8.40 -1.40 8.40
CA ALA A 59 8.82 -2.44 7.49
C ALA A 59 7.86 -2.54 6.31
N TRP A 60 8.40 -2.53 5.09
CA TRP A 60 7.63 -2.64 3.86
C TRP A 60 7.14 -4.07 3.64
N LEU A 61 5.85 -4.18 3.35
CA LEU A 61 5.16 -5.46 3.16
C LEU A 61 4.53 -5.59 1.77
N THR A 62 4.61 -4.57 0.91
CA THR A 62 4.00 -4.59 -0.43
C THR A 62 4.43 -5.82 -1.24
N LYS A 63 5.74 -6.11 -1.30
CA LYS A 63 6.27 -7.29 -1.99
C LYS A 63 5.74 -8.60 -1.41
N GLN A 64 5.73 -8.73 -0.09
CA GLN A 64 5.18 -9.89 0.61
C GLN A 64 3.69 -10.08 0.30
N THR A 65 2.90 -9.00 0.30
CA THR A 65 1.49 -9.07 -0.05
C THR A 65 1.30 -9.63 -1.46
N TYR A 66 2.11 -9.18 -2.43
CA TYR A 66 2.04 -9.65 -3.81
C TYR A 66 2.46 -11.11 -3.97
N GLU A 67 3.50 -11.53 -3.26
CA GLU A 67 3.94 -12.92 -3.24
C GLU A 67 2.84 -13.82 -2.62
N GLU A 68 2.28 -13.45 -1.47
CA GLU A 68 1.32 -14.27 -0.74
C GLU A 68 -0.08 -14.30 -1.37
N LYS A 69 -0.60 -13.18 -1.86
CA LYS A 69 -1.95 -13.13 -2.46
C LYS A 69 -1.97 -13.49 -3.92
N PHE A 70 -0.97 -13.08 -4.68
CA PHE A 70 -0.99 -13.18 -6.14
C PHE A 70 0.08 -14.12 -6.70
N ASN A 71 0.97 -14.68 -5.86
CA ASN A 71 2.13 -15.47 -6.30
C ASN A 71 2.93 -14.71 -7.37
N LYS A 72 3.12 -13.41 -7.15
CA LYS A 72 3.74 -12.47 -8.08
C LYS A 72 4.86 -11.71 -7.39
N GLU A 73 6.01 -11.63 -8.04
CA GLU A 73 7.10 -10.74 -7.62
C GLU A 73 6.92 -9.35 -8.24
N ILE A 74 7.17 -8.31 -7.45
CA ILE A 74 7.21 -6.91 -7.92
C ILE A 74 8.60 -6.32 -7.66
N GLY A 75 9.05 -5.45 -8.57
CA GLY A 75 10.41 -4.91 -8.54
C GLY A 75 10.66 -3.75 -7.56
N ASP A 76 9.61 -3.20 -6.95
CA ASP A 76 9.68 -1.99 -6.12
C ASP A 76 8.85 -2.16 -4.83
N ASP A 77 9.07 -1.30 -3.85
CA ASP A 77 8.35 -1.28 -2.57
C ASP A 77 6.94 -0.68 -2.72
N VAL A 78 6.63 -0.11 -3.88
CA VAL A 78 5.29 0.34 -4.29
C VAL A 78 4.78 -0.48 -5.46
N ALA A 79 3.45 -0.63 -5.56
CA ALA A 79 2.81 -1.21 -6.74
C ALA A 79 1.94 -0.16 -7.42
N GLY A 80 2.21 0.10 -8.69
CA GLY A 80 1.46 1.03 -9.53
C GLY A 80 0.41 0.32 -10.38
N TYR A 81 -0.54 1.10 -10.91
CA TYR A 81 -1.59 0.65 -11.83
C TYR A 81 -2.39 -0.54 -11.28
N VAL A 82 -2.67 -0.52 -9.98
CA VAL A 82 -3.48 -1.53 -9.30
C VAL A 82 -4.95 -1.26 -9.56
N GLU A 83 -5.64 -2.20 -10.21
CA GLU A 83 -7.07 -2.11 -10.49
C GLU A 83 -7.92 -2.33 -9.22
N ILE A 84 -9.18 -1.91 -9.25
CA ILE A 84 -10.03 -1.89 -8.06
C ILE A 84 -10.26 -3.29 -7.46
N GLU A 85 -10.37 -4.32 -8.29
CA GLU A 85 -10.54 -5.71 -7.84
C GLU A 85 -9.30 -6.19 -7.05
N GLU A 86 -8.11 -5.94 -7.59
CA GLU A 86 -6.84 -6.27 -6.94
C GLU A 86 -6.66 -5.47 -5.65
N TRP A 87 -7.05 -4.19 -5.66
CA TRP A 87 -7.02 -3.35 -4.46
C TRP A 87 -7.93 -3.88 -3.34
N LEU A 88 -9.10 -4.43 -3.66
CA LEU A 88 -10.00 -5.03 -2.66
C LEU A 88 -9.38 -6.29 -2.03
N GLU A 89 -8.73 -7.15 -2.81
CA GLU A 89 -8.03 -8.32 -2.28
C GLU A 89 -6.88 -7.94 -1.36
N ILE A 90 -6.19 -6.84 -1.66
CA ILE A 90 -5.12 -6.28 -0.83
C ILE A 90 -5.68 -5.72 0.48
N VAL A 91 -6.82 -5.02 0.44
CA VAL A 91 -7.51 -4.56 1.65
C VAL A 91 -7.88 -5.73 2.56
N ASP A 92 -8.36 -6.83 1.98
CA ASP A 92 -8.68 -8.04 2.75
C ASP A 92 -7.41 -8.70 3.30
N TRP A 93 -6.31 -8.77 2.55
CA TRP A 93 -5.01 -9.22 3.08
C TRP A 93 -4.57 -8.38 4.28
N CYS A 94 -4.58 -7.05 4.15
CA CYS A 94 -4.19 -6.16 5.24
C CYS A 94 -5.05 -6.34 6.49
N ARG A 95 -6.35 -6.61 6.31
CA ARG A 95 -7.29 -6.88 7.42
C ARG A 95 -6.99 -8.20 8.12
N GLU A 96 -6.60 -9.22 7.37
CA GLU A 96 -6.39 -10.59 7.86
C GLU A 96 -4.95 -10.85 8.34
N TYR A 97 -4.01 -9.98 7.97
CA TYR A 97 -2.59 -10.16 8.25
C TYR A 97 -2.31 -10.35 9.75
N LYS A 98 -1.51 -11.38 10.04
CA LYS A 98 -0.99 -11.70 11.37
C LYS A 98 0.52 -11.66 11.30
N GLN A 99 1.12 -10.66 11.95
CA GLN A 99 2.57 -10.59 12.05
C GLN A 99 3.09 -11.82 12.79
N GLU A 100 3.93 -12.61 12.13
CA GLU A 100 4.60 -13.72 12.79
C GLU A 100 5.56 -13.15 13.85
N LYS A 101 5.36 -13.56 15.11
CA LYS A 101 6.31 -13.19 16.16
C LYS A 101 7.60 -13.97 15.91
N VAL A 102 8.65 -13.29 15.48
CA VAL A 102 10.00 -13.84 15.53
C VAL A 102 10.36 -14.05 17.01
N ILE A 103 10.20 -15.26 17.51
CA ILE A 103 10.77 -15.67 18.80
C ILE A 103 12.28 -15.71 18.59
N LYS A 104 12.98 -14.62 18.94
CA LYS A 104 14.43 -14.68 19.12
C LYS A 104 14.67 -15.69 20.25
N ARG A 105 15.12 -16.89 19.89
CA ARG A 105 15.76 -17.80 20.84
C ARG A 105 17.06 -17.10 21.24
N GLU A 106 17.07 -16.48 22.40
CA GLU A 106 18.33 -16.09 23.04
C GLU A 106 19.14 -17.39 23.20
N SER A 107 20.25 -17.47 22.49
CA SER A 107 21.24 -18.51 22.71
C SER A 107 21.87 -18.25 24.07
N GLU A 108 21.51 -19.08 25.06
CA GLU A 108 22.26 -19.20 26.30
C GLU A 108 23.67 -19.72 25.94
N GLU A 109 24.65 -18.83 26.01
CA GLU A 109 26.09 -19.17 26.14
C GLU A 109 26.48 -19.15 27.62
#